data_AF-A0A6T9B0K8-F1
#
_entry.id   AF-A0A6T9B0K8-F1
#
_cell.length_a   1.000
_cell.length_b   1.000
_cell.length_c   1.000
_cell.angle_alpha   90.00
_cell.angle_beta   90.00
_cell.angle_gamma   90.00
#
_symmetry.space_group_name_H-M   'P 1'
#
loop_
_entity.id
_entity.type
_entity.pdbx_description
1 polymer ?
#
loop_
_entity_poly.entity_id
_entity_poly.type
_entity_poly.pdbx_seq_one_letter_code
_entity_poly.pdbx_strand_id
1 'polypeptide(L)'
;RFGPHRLHQFFHRLGLMSALDEARTYLKEQNLEEKITEAISQVVREKAPDAVARVAQILQAKTGKMPCPPTVDYIQTVGNTPMVNLKKILPADCKAKRVLAKLEMQNPGGSLKDRIALSMIEAAEARKEITPGTTTLVDFTSGNTGIGEAMVAAAKGYKCIIVMPQVPPMYERYMICRMFGAEVHLLNPVAGATAWLKYTEELGQKPNHWYINQMANMDNPDAHIQATGPEILAQVPDIDYFVHGIGTGGCIQGVGTFLKSKKPDCKAARSLLIRTARAARFLIRSFIRFLIPSVRSLIPSSPHLLAIPSCKALVPQRAGSRS
;
A
#
# COMPACT_ATOMS: atom_id res chain seq x y z
N ARG A 1 21.45 -25.85 18.26
CA ARG A 1 22.06 -25.18 17.08
C ARG A 1 22.10 -26.18 15.95
N PHE A 2 21.13 -26.17 15.03
CA PHE A 2 21.18 -26.98 13.82
C PHE A 2 21.51 -26.05 12.65
N GLY A 3 22.60 -26.32 11.94
CA GLY A 3 23.00 -25.57 10.76
C GLY A 3 22.11 -25.88 9.55
N PRO A 4 22.06 -24.99 8.55
CA PRO A 4 21.15 -25.07 7.40
C PRO A 4 21.25 -26.38 6.60
N HIS A 5 22.43 -27.01 6.58
CA HIS A 5 22.65 -28.27 5.87
C HIS A 5 21.90 -29.47 6.48
N ARG A 6 21.69 -29.49 7.81
CA ARG A 6 20.96 -30.56 8.50
C ARG A 6 19.45 -30.39 8.39
N LEU A 7 18.95 -29.16 8.18
CA LEU A 7 17.53 -28.90 7.94
C LEU A 7 17.09 -29.41 6.56
N HIS A 8 17.92 -29.19 5.53
CA HIS A 8 17.63 -29.67 4.17
C HIS A 8 17.55 -31.20 4.09
N GLN A 9 18.49 -31.91 4.71
CA GLN A 9 18.44 -33.37 4.80
C GLN A 9 17.25 -33.88 5.62
N PHE A 10 16.80 -33.12 6.62
CA PHE A 10 15.63 -33.45 7.44
C PHE A 10 14.33 -33.37 6.63
N PHE A 11 14.15 -32.32 5.81
CA PHE A 11 12.97 -32.19 4.95
C PHE A 11 12.97 -33.18 3.77
N HIS A 12 14.15 -33.52 3.23
CA HIS A 12 14.27 -34.57 2.21
C HIS A 12 13.94 -35.96 2.77
N ARG A 13 14.32 -36.25 4.03
CA ARG A 13 13.96 -37.52 4.70
C ARG A 13 12.48 -37.64 5.04
N LEU A 14 11.76 -36.53 5.17
CA LEU A 14 10.32 -36.49 5.45
C LEU A 14 9.45 -36.51 4.18
N GLY A 15 10.04 -36.60 2.98
CA GLY A 15 9.28 -36.61 1.72
C GLY A 15 8.57 -35.29 1.38
N LEU A 16 8.84 -34.20 2.10
CA LEU A 16 8.11 -32.93 1.96
C LEU A 16 8.48 -32.13 0.70
N MET A 17 9.58 -32.49 0.03
CA MET A 17 9.96 -31.89 -1.25
C MET A 17 9.12 -32.43 -2.41
N SER A 18 8.71 -33.70 -2.39
CA SER A 18 7.83 -34.26 -3.43
C SER A 18 6.42 -33.66 -3.34
N ALA A 19 5.94 -33.35 -2.13
CA ALA A 19 4.63 -32.71 -1.92
C ALA A 19 4.50 -31.30 -2.56
N LEU A 20 5.61 -30.56 -2.71
CA LEU A 20 5.60 -29.23 -3.34
C LEU A 20 5.59 -29.31 -4.87
N ASP A 21 6.29 -30.28 -5.45
CA ASP A 21 6.27 -30.53 -6.89
C ASP A 21 4.95 -31.22 -7.31
N GLU A 22 4.39 -32.09 -6.48
CA GLU A 22 3.05 -32.65 -6.64
C GLU A 22 1.97 -31.55 -6.57
N ALA A 23 2.06 -30.61 -5.63
CA ALA A 23 1.12 -29.49 -5.55
C ALA A 23 1.19 -28.57 -6.79
N ARG A 24 2.39 -28.31 -7.32
CA ARG A 24 2.58 -27.53 -8.55
C ARG A 24 2.06 -28.26 -9.79
N THR A 25 2.30 -29.57 -9.85
CA THR A 25 1.82 -30.42 -10.95
C THR A 25 0.30 -30.51 -10.92
N TYR A 26 -0.29 -30.71 -9.74
CA TYR A 26 -1.74 -30.69 -9.52
C TYR A 26 -2.40 -29.37 -9.93
N LEU A 27 -1.81 -28.22 -9.58
CA LEU A 27 -2.34 -26.91 -9.96
C LEU A 27 -2.31 -26.67 -11.47
N LYS A 28 -1.26 -27.16 -12.16
CA LYS A 28 -1.16 -27.12 -13.63
C LYS A 28 -2.13 -28.08 -14.32
N GLU A 29 -2.20 -29.34 -13.86
CA GLU A 29 -3.07 -30.37 -14.45
C GLU A 29 -4.56 -30.02 -14.33
N GLN A 30 -4.95 -29.32 -13.27
CA GLN A 30 -6.35 -28.89 -13.06
C GLN A 30 -6.71 -27.57 -13.77
N ASN A 31 -5.74 -26.97 -14.48
CA ASN A 31 -5.83 -25.67 -15.13
C ASN A 31 -6.35 -24.56 -14.20
N LEU A 32 -5.97 -24.63 -12.91
CA LEU A 32 -6.54 -23.78 -11.87
C LEU A 32 -6.03 -22.34 -11.97
N GLU A 33 -4.81 -22.13 -12.45
CA GLU A 33 -4.23 -20.80 -12.65
C GLU A 33 -5.01 -19.97 -13.68
N GLU A 34 -5.44 -20.59 -14.78
CA GLU A 34 -6.27 -19.97 -15.82
C GLU A 34 -7.67 -19.67 -15.28
N LYS A 35 -8.30 -20.65 -14.61
CA LYS A 35 -9.64 -20.49 -14.00
C LYS A 35 -9.69 -19.41 -12.94
N ILE A 36 -8.63 -19.27 -12.12
CA ILE A 36 -8.52 -18.21 -11.11
C ILE A 36 -8.35 -16.85 -11.78
N THR A 37 -7.52 -16.76 -12.83
CA THR A 37 -7.32 -15.53 -13.59
C THR A 37 -8.61 -15.07 -14.28
N GLU A 38 -9.37 -16.01 -14.82
CA GLU A 38 -10.66 -15.76 -15.45
C GLU A 38 -11.73 -15.34 -14.42
N ALA A 39 -11.80 -16.03 -13.27
CA ALA A 39 -12.71 -15.66 -12.18
C ALA A 39 -12.40 -14.27 -11.60
N ILE A 40 -11.12 -13.91 -11.44
CA ILE A 40 -10.73 -12.56 -11.00
C ILE A 40 -11.12 -11.53 -12.06
N SER A 41 -10.86 -11.83 -13.34
CA SER A 41 -11.23 -10.95 -14.46
C SER A 41 -12.75 -10.76 -14.55
N GLN A 42 -13.53 -11.78 -14.21
CA GLN A 42 -14.99 -11.72 -14.14
C GLN A 42 -15.45 -10.89 -12.94
N VAL A 43 -14.89 -11.11 -11.74
CA VAL A 43 -15.24 -10.33 -10.54
C VAL A 43 -14.88 -8.86 -10.68
N VAL A 44 -13.75 -8.54 -11.32
CA VAL A 44 -13.35 -7.16 -11.63
C VAL A 44 -14.34 -6.54 -12.64
N ARG A 45 -14.73 -7.27 -13.69
CA ARG A 45 -15.74 -6.81 -14.65
C ARG A 45 -17.11 -6.58 -14.02
N GLU A 46 -17.53 -7.46 -13.11
CA GLU A 46 -18.84 -7.42 -12.47
C GLU A 46 -18.95 -6.38 -11.36
N LYS A 47 -17.86 -6.12 -10.61
CA LYS A 47 -17.88 -5.19 -9.45
C LYS A 47 -17.36 -3.78 -9.74
N ALA A 48 -16.77 -3.53 -10.92
CA ALA A 48 -16.21 -2.23 -11.28
C ALA A 48 -17.16 -1.15 -11.84
N PRO A 49 -18.47 -1.33 -12.15
CA PRO A 49 -19.23 -0.23 -12.73
C PRO A 49 -20.37 0.22 -11.82
N ASP A 50 -20.13 0.97 -10.75
CA ASP A 50 -21.31 1.44 -9.98
C ASP A 50 -21.19 2.71 -9.13
N ALA A 51 -20.21 3.57 -9.37
CA ALA A 51 -20.25 4.94 -8.85
C ALA A 51 -20.22 5.95 -10.00
N VAL A 52 -19.25 5.79 -10.90
CA VAL A 52 -19.11 6.60 -12.11
C VAL A 52 -20.30 6.41 -13.05
N ALA A 53 -20.77 5.16 -13.23
CA ALA A 53 -21.95 4.86 -14.06
C ALA A 53 -23.23 5.52 -13.53
N ARG A 54 -23.45 5.51 -12.21
CA ARG A 54 -24.62 6.15 -11.58
C ARG A 54 -24.58 7.67 -11.67
N VAL A 55 -23.41 8.28 -11.48
CA VAL A 55 -23.24 9.73 -11.67
C VAL A 55 -23.40 10.12 -13.15
N ALA A 56 -22.86 9.30 -14.06
CA ALA A 56 -23.01 9.49 -15.51
C ALA A 56 -24.48 9.39 -15.95
N GLN A 57 -25.26 8.45 -15.40
CA GLN A 57 -26.70 8.34 -15.66
C GLN A 57 -27.48 9.58 -15.18
N ILE A 58 -27.16 10.11 -13.99
CA ILE A 58 -27.78 11.32 -13.46
C ILE A 58 -27.46 12.54 -14.32
N LEU A 59 -26.23 12.64 -14.85
CA LEU A 59 -25.81 13.71 -15.74
C LEU A 59 -26.45 13.57 -17.12
N GLN A 60 -26.46 12.36 -17.69
CA GLN A 60 -27.09 12.04 -18.97
C GLN A 60 -28.59 12.37 -18.98
N ALA A 61 -29.30 12.06 -17.88
CA ALA A 61 -30.71 12.40 -17.72
C ALA A 61 -30.98 13.91 -17.67
N LYS A 62 -29.97 14.74 -17.37
CA LYS A 62 -30.10 16.21 -17.30
C LYS A 62 -29.62 16.95 -18.54
N THR A 63 -28.63 16.42 -19.28
CA THR A 63 -27.95 17.16 -20.35
C THR A 63 -28.12 16.57 -21.75
N GLY A 64 -28.69 15.36 -21.90
CA GLY A 64 -28.92 14.70 -23.20
C GLY A 64 -27.65 14.31 -23.98
N LYS A 65 -26.47 14.70 -23.51
CA LYS A 65 -25.16 14.26 -23.99
C LYS A 65 -24.31 13.90 -22.78
N MET A 66 -23.76 12.69 -22.81
CA MET A 66 -22.73 12.27 -21.87
C MET A 66 -21.53 13.18 -22.10
N PRO A 67 -21.09 13.99 -21.12
CA PRO A 67 -19.79 14.63 -21.22
C PRO A 67 -18.78 13.48 -21.23
N CYS A 68 -18.21 13.18 -22.40
CA CYS A 68 -17.05 12.30 -22.44
C CYS A 68 -15.93 13.11 -21.79
N PRO A 69 -15.41 12.70 -20.61
CA PRO A 69 -14.25 13.36 -20.05
C PRO A 69 -13.13 13.32 -21.10
N PRO A 70 -12.26 14.34 -21.16
CA PRO A 70 -11.07 14.26 -21.99
C PRO A 70 -10.30 12.98 -21.65
N THR A 71 -9.67 12.35 -22.65
CA THR A 71 -8.76 11.24 -22.42
C THR A 71 -7.60 11.72 -21.56
N VAL A 72 -7.42 11.10 -20.39
CA VAL A 72 -6.34 11.41 -19.45
C VAL A 72 -5.45 10.19 -19.26
N ASP A 73 -4.16 10.42 -19.04
CA ASP A 73 -3.22 9.36 -18.74
C ASP A 73 -3.46 8.79 -17.34
N TYR A 74 -3.15 7.50 -17.15
CA TYR A 74 -3.25 6.81 -15.85
C TYR A 74 -2.68 7.65 -14.70
N ILE A 75 -1.51 8.23 -14.91
CA ILE A 75 -0.78 9.04 -13.93
C ILE A 75 -1.61 10.24 -13.46
N GLN A 76 -2.34 10.88 -14.38
CA GLN A 76 -3.15 12.06 -14.09
C GLN A 76 -4.39 11.74 -13.25
N THR A 77 -4.75 10.46 -13.12
CA THR A 77 -5.88 10.00 -12.30
C THR A 77 -5.47 9.69 -10.86
N VAL A 78 -4.18 9.76 -10.53
CA VAL A 78 -3.69 9.57 -9.16
C VAL A 78 -4.02 10.79 -8.30
N GLY A 79 -4.64 10.54 -7.16
CA GLY A 79 -5.02 11.57 -6.20
C GLY A 79 -6.42 12.13 -6.39
N ASN A 80 -6.67 13.33 -5.86
CA ASN A 80 -7.99 13.97 -5.85
C ASN A 80 -9.13 13.06 -5.34
N THR A 81 -8.80 12.16 -4.40
CA THR A 81 -9.73 11.16 -3.89
C THR A 81 -10.85 11.82 -3.06
N PRO A 82 -12.06 11.27 -3.03
CA PRO A 82 -13.15 11.91 -2.32
C PRO A 82 -13.06 11.74 -0.81
N MET A 83 -13.80 12.59 -0.12
CA MET A 83 -13.99 12.58 1.33
C MET A 83 -15.44 12.21 1.64
N VAL A 84 -15.66 11.21 2.50
CA VAL A 84 -17.01 10.70 2.83
C VAL A 84 -17.30 10.84 4.32
N ASN A 85 -18.50 11.31 4.64
CA ASN A 85 -18.96 11.43 6.03
C ASN A 85 -19.50 10.11 6.58
N LEU A 86 -18.88 9.61 7.63
CA LEU A 86 -19.27 8.39 8.34
C LEU A 86 -20.30 8.74 9.42
N LYS A 87 -21.57 8.40 9.20
CA LYS A 87 -22.65 8.66 10.17
C LYS A 87 -23.03 7.40 10.97
N LYS A 88 -23.55 6.38 10.28
CA LYS A 88 -24.21 5.22 10.92
C LYS A 88 -23.25 4.20 11.56
N ILE A 89 -21.98 4.22 11.18
CA ILE A 89 -20.96 3.29 11.70
C ILE A 89 -20.36 3.75 13.03
N LEU A 90 -20.63 4.99 13.44
CA LEU A 90 -20.06 5.55 14.66
C LEU A 90 -20.76 4.98 15.89
N PRO A 91 -19.99 4.63 16.95
CA PRO A 91 -20.56 4.27 18.24
C PRO A 91 -21.48 5.38 18.79
N ALA A 92 -22.51 5.00 19.56
CA ALA A 92 -23.47 5.94 20.12
C ALA A 92 -22.83 6.96 21.09
N ASP A 93 -21.70 6.61 21.70
CA ASP A 93 -20.92 7.47 22.60
C ASP A 93 -19.86 8.32 21.86
N CYS A 94 -19.84 8.30 20.53
CA CYS A 94 -18.93 9.11 19.74
C CYS A 94 -19.22 10.61 19.95
N LYS A 95 -18.26 11.31 20.53
CA LYS A 95 -18.35 12.76 20.79
C LYS A 95 -17.89 13.62 19.62
N ALA A 96 -17.42 13.02 18.53
CA ALA A 96 -16.97 13.76 17.36
C ALA A 96 -18.18 14.32 16.60
N LYS A 97 -18.19 15.63 16.35
CA LYS A 97 -19.23 16.30 15.55
C LYS A 97 -19.32 15.71 14.13
N ARG A 98 -18.18 15.31 13.56
CA ARG A 98 -18.09 14.73 12.22
C ARG A 98 -16.87 13.81 12.15
N VAL A 99 -17.06 12.63 11.54
CA VAL A 99 -15.96 11.71 11.21
C VAL A 99 -15.95 11.53 9.70
N LEU A 100 -14.84 11.89 9.07
CA LEU A 100 -14.69 11.85 7.62
C LEU A 100 -13.64 10.82 7.22
N ALA A 101 -13.88 10.11 6.12
CA ALA A 101 -12.96 9.14 5.54
C ALA A 101 -12.45 9.64 4.19
N LYS A 102 -11.13 9.82 4.08
CA LYS A 102 -10.43 10.09 2.82
C LYS A 102 -10.25 8.77 2.07
N LEU A 103 -10.93 8.61 0.93
CA LEU A 103 -11.06 7.31 0.25
C LEU A 103 -9.88 7.01 -0.68
N GLU A 104 -8.69 6.82 -0.12
CA GLU A 104 -7.49 6.50 -0.89
C GLU A 104 -7.55 5.14 -1.63
N MET A 105 -8.55 4.31 -1.35
CA MET A 105 -8.83 3.09 -2.14
C MET A 105 -9.38 3.40 -3.54
N GLN A 106 -9.69 4.67 -3.84
CA GLN A 106 -10.18 5.11 -5.15
C GLN A 106 -9.09 5.75 -6.02
N ASN A 107 -7.83 5.71 -5.59
CA ASN A 107 -6.73 5.84 -6.54
C ASN A 107 -6.77 4.65 -7.53
N PRO A 108 -6.22 4.78 -8.75
CA PRO A 108 -6.43 3.80 -9.82
C PRO A 108 -5.80 2.42 -9.56
N GLY A 109 -4.70 2.34 -8.80
CA GLY A 109 -4.11 1.09 -8.28
C GLY A 109 -4.76 0.60 -6.98
N GLY A 110 -5.82 1.27 -6.52
CA GLY A 110 -6.66 0.86 -5.41
C GLY A 110 -6.12 1.24 -4.03
N SER A 111 -5.11 2.12 -3.93
CA SER A 111 -4.59 2.56 -2.63
C SER A 111 -3.81 3.87 -2.64
N LEU A 112 -3.52 4.41 -1.45
CA LEU A 112 -2.67 5.60 -1.31
C LEU A 112 -1.25 5.45 -1.88
N LYS A 113 -0.80 4.21 -2.15
CA LYS A 113 0.56 3.94 -2.60
C LYS A 113 0.84 4.42 -4.01
N ASP A 114 -0.20 4.60 -4.82
CA ASP A 114 -0.07 5.15 -6.17
C ASP A 114 0.55 6.55 -6.12
N ARG A 115 0.20 7.35 -5.09
CA ARG A 115 0.77 8.68 -4.87
C ARG A 115 2.27 8.65 -4.62
N ILE A 116 2.72 7.74 -3.75
CA ILE A 116 4.13 7.70 -3.37
C ILE A 116 4.97 7.07 -4.48
N ALA A 117 4.44 6.08 -5.19
CA ALA A 117 5.09 5.49 -6.36
C ALA A 117 5.32 6.55 -7.42
N LEU A 118 4.28 7.34 -7.74
CA LEU A 118 4.38 8.43 -8.69
C LEU A 118 5.40 9.48 -8.24
N SER A 119 5.26 9.99 -7.01
CA SER A 119 6.14 11.02 -6.45
C SER A 119 7.61 10.61 -6.45
N MET A 120 7.93 9.40 -5.97
CA MET A 120 9.31 8.91 -5.91
C MET A 120 9.95 8.76 -7.30
N ILE A 121 9.17 8.31 -8.30
CA ILE A 121 9.66 8.14 -9.67
C ILE A 121 9.82 9.50 -10.37
N GLU A 122 8.82 10.36 -10.31
CA GLU A 122 8.89 11.70 -10.95
C GLU A 122 9.96 12.59 -10.34
N ALA A 123 10.15 12.52 -9.02
CA ALA A 123 11.20 13.27 -8.36
C ALA A 123 12.60 12.76 -8.74
N ALA A 124 12.78 11.44 -8.86
CA ALA A 124 14.03 10.86 -9.35
C ALA A 124 14.30 11.20 -10.84
N GLU A 125 13.26 11.25 -11.68
CA GLU A 125 13.35 11.75 -13.06
C GLU A 125 13.81 13.22 -13.09
N ALA A 126 13.19 14.07 -12.26
CA ALA A 126 13.53 15.48 -12.17
C ALA A 126 14.99 15.70 -11.71
N ARG A 127 15.48 14.83 -10.81
CA ARG A 127 16.89 14.80 -10.38
C ARG A 127 17.84 14.12 -11.37
N LYS A 128 17.33 13.58 -12.49
CA LYS A 128 18.09 12.83 -13.51
C LYS A 128 18.80 11.60 -12.96
N GLU A 129 18.28 11.02 -11.88
CA GLU A 129 18.81 9.79 -11.26
C GLU A 129 18.40 8.54 -12.05
N ILE A 130 17.28 8.64 -12.78
CA ILE A 130 16.69 7.56 -13.56
C ILE A 130 16.31 8.05 -14.96
N THR A 131 16.30 7.15 -15.94
CA THR A 131 15.94 7.47 -17.33
C THR A 131 15.07 6.35 -17.93
N PRO A 132 13.89 6.67 -18.51
CA PRO A 132 13.03 5.69 -19.14
C PRO A 132 13.77 4.87 -20.21
N GLY A 133 13.40 3.59 -20.36
CA GLY A 133 14.03 2.67 -21.30
C GLY A 133 15.46 2.24 -20.95
N THR A 134 16.13 2.91 -20.01
CA THR A 134 17.51 2.60 -19.59
C THR A 134 17.55 2.04 -18.17
N THR A 135 16.90 2.73 -17.22
CA THR A 135 16.94 2.37 -15.80
C THR A 135 15.91 1.26 -15.48
N THR A 136 16.32 0.33 -14.63
CA THR A 136 15.45 -0.65 -13.99
C THR A 136 15.15 -0.22 -12.56
N LEU A 137 13.88 -0.02 -12.24
CA LEU A 137 13.43 0.32 -10.90
C LEU A 137 13.39 -0.94 -10.04
N VAL A 138 13.85 -0.86 -8.80
CA VAL A 138 13.87 -1.98 -7.84
C VAL A 138 13.25 -1.51 -6.53
N ASP A 139 12.32 -2.28 -5.95
CA ASP A 139 11.90 -2.06 -4.56
C ASP A 139 11.63 -3.38 -3.83
N PHE A 140 11.71 -3.33 -2.49
CA PHE A 140 11.29 -4.43 -1.63
C PHE A 140 9.91 -4.14 -1.03
N THR A 141 8.89 -4.86 -1.49
CA THR A 141 7.54 -4.66 -0.96
C THR A 141 6.62 -5.85 -1.15
N SER A 142 5.89 -6.17 -0.08
CA SER A 142 4.84 -7.19 -0.07
C SER A 142 3.44 -6.61 -0.27
N GLY A 143 3.32 -5.30 -0.40
CA GLY A 143 2.07 -4.56 -0.30
C GLY A 143 1.72 -3.76 -1.55
N ASN A 144 0.81 -2.80 -1.38
CA ASN A 144 0.28 -2.01 -2.48
C ASN A 144 1.32 -1.11 -3.16
N THR A 145 2.49 -0.89 -2.54
CA THR A 145 3.55 -0.08 -3.16
C THR A 145 4.05 -0.72 -4.44
N GLY A 146 4.25 -2.04 -4.45
CA GLY A 146 4.74 -2.73 -5.65
C GLY A 146 3.73 -2.70 -6.79
N ILE A 147 2.43 -2.65 -6.47
CA ILE A 147 1.37 -2.48 -7.47
C ILE A 147 1.45 -1.07 -8.06
N GLY A 148 1.50 -0.03 -7.22
CA GLY A 148 1.62 1.36 -7.67
C GLY A 148 2.89 1.59 -8.50
N GLU A 149 4.04 1.07 -8.05
CA GLU A 149 5.32 1.17 -8.75
C GLU A 149 5.30 0.43 -10.09
N ALA A 150 4.74 -0.78 -10.15
CA ALA A 150 4.59 -1.51 -11.41
C ALA A 150 3.71 -0.75 -12.42
N MET A 151 2.59 -0.18 -11.96
CA MET A 151 1.70 0.60 -12.82
C MET A 151 2.35 1.90 -13.33
N VAL A 152 3.04 2.65 -12.45
CA VAL A 152 3.75 3.87 -12.84
C VAL A 152 4.92 3.54 -13.77
N ALA A 153 5.68 2.48 -13.48
CA ALA A 153 6.77 2.03 -14.33
C ALA A 153 6.28 1.67 -15.74
N ALA A 154 5.17 0.93 -15.84
CA ALA A 154 4.55 0.60 -17.11
C ALA A 154 4.12 1.85 -17.88
N ALA A 155 3.47 2.80 -17.20
CA ALA A 155 3.00 4.04 -17.81
C ALA A 155 4.15 4.95 -18.29
N LYS A 156 5.30 4.95 -17.59
CA LYS A 156 6.45 5.80 -17.90
C LYS A 156 7.56 5.11 -18.71
N GLY A 157 7.43 3.83 -19.02
CA GLY A 157 8.40 3.08 -19.83
C GLY A 157 9.65 2.63 -19.08
N TYR A 158 9.51 2.25 -17.81
CA TYR A 158 10.58 1.65 -17.00
C TYR A 158 10.44 0.13 -16.92
N LYS A 159 11.59 -0.55 -16.84
CA LYS A 159 11.62 -1.90 -16.27
C LYS A 159 11.45 -1.80 -14.76
N CYS A 160 10.71 -2.73 -14.17
CA CYS A 160 10.44 -2.74 -12.74
C CYS A 160 10.65 -4.14 -12.18
N ILE A 161 11.40 -4.24 -11.08
CA ILE A 161 11.61 -5.47 -10.33
C ILE A 161 11.07 -5.27 -8.91
N ILE A 162 10.05 -6.04 -8.56
CA ILE A 162 9.50 -6.07 -7.20
C ILE A 162 10.05 -7.29 -6.47
N VAL A 163 10.79 -7.04 -5.40
CA VAL A 163 11.31 -8.08 -4.52
C VAL A 163 10.34 -8.30 -3.36
N MET A 164 9.94 -9.56 -3.12
CA MET A 164 9.01 -9.88 -2.04
C MET A 164 9.19 -11.31 -1.51
N PRO A 165 8.84 -11.59 -0.23
CA PRO A 165 8.91 -12.95 0.30
C PRO A 165 7.80 -13.84 -0.29
N GLN A 166 8.12 -15.11 -0.55
CA GLN A 166 7.19 -16.11 -1.08
C GLN A 166 6.24 -16.65 0.01
N VAL A 167 5.31 -15.82 0.48
CA VAL A 167 4.32 -16.23 1.49
C VAL A 167 2.90 -16.34 0.89
N PRO A 168 2.10 -17.34 1.27
CA PRO A 168 0.81 -17.58 0.64
C PRO A 168 -0.18 -16.41 0.62
N PRO A 169 -0.30 -15.55 1.65
CA PRO A 169 -1.23 -14.42 1.62
C PRO A 169 -0.89 -13.32 0.59
N MET A 170 0.12 -13.51 -0.25
CA MET A 170 0.63 -12.52 -1.20
C MET A 170 0.54 -12.98 -2.66
N TYR A 171 -0.08 -14.14 -2.91
CA TYR A 171 -0.19 -14.74 -4.24
C TYR A 171 -0.82 -13.77 -5.26
N GLU A 172 -1.95 -13.17 -4.91
CA GLU A 172 -2.69 -12.25 -5.77
C GLU A 172 -1.89 -10.97 -6.04
N ARG A 173 -1.04 -10.55 -5.09
CA ARG A 173 -0.28 -9.30 -5.21
C ARG A 173 0.83 -9.41 -6.23
N TYR A 174 1.58 -10.51 -6.26
CA TYR A 174 2.61 -10.65 -7.30
C TYR A 174 2.00 -10.83 -8.68
N MET A 175 0.81 -11.46 -8.79
CA MET A 175 0.12 -11.60 -10.07
C MET A 175 -0.25 -10.23 -10.63
N ILE A 176 -0.79 -9.34 -9.79
CA ILE A 176 -1.10 -7.97 -10.20
C ILE A 176 0.17 -7.23 -10.65
N CYS A 177 1.28 -7.31 -9.89
CA CYS A 177 2.54 -6.69 -10.32
C CYS A 177 3.00 -7.21 -11.69
N ARG A 178 2.94 -8.53 -11.93
CA ARG A 178 3.30 -9.15 -13.22
C ARG A 178 2.38 -8.75 -14.36
N MET A 179 1.07 -8.59 -14.10
CA MET A 179 0.11 -8.12 -15.10
C MET A 179 0.44 -6.71 -15.60
N PHE A 180 1.05 -5.87 -14.74
CA PHE A 180 1.59 -4.57 -15.13
C PHE A 180 3.03 -4.63 -15.66
N GLY A 181 3.55 -5.83 -15.97
CA GLY A 181 4.86 -6.00 -16.60
C GLY A 181 6.05 -5.94 -15.65
N ALA A 182 5.84 -5.89 -14.33
CA ALA A 182 6.95 -5.98 -13.38
C ALA A 182 7.47 -7.42 -13.26
N GLU A 183 8.79 -7.56 -13.22
CA GLU A 183 9.45 -8.78 -12.79
C GLU A 183 9.29 -8.94 -11.28
N VAL A 184 8.99 -10.16 -10.80
CA VAL A 184 8.82 -10.41 -9.37
C VAL A 184 9.84 -11.42 -8.89
N HIS A 185 10.74 -10.97 -8.01
CA HIS A 185 11.73 -11.80 -7.36
C HIS A 185 11.19 -12.31 -6.03
N LEU A 186 10.86 -13.60 -6.00
CA LEU A 186 10.34 -14.28 -4.82
C LEU A 186 11.48 -14.78 -3.94
N LEU A 187 11.53 -14.29 -2.70
CA LEU A 187 12.56 -14.66 -1.73
C LEU A 187 12.08 -15.71 -0.74
N ASN A 188 13.01 -16.56 -0.28
CA ASN A 188 12.72 -17.58 0.73
C ASN A 188 12.21 -16.92 2.04
N PRO A 189 10.98 -17.24 2.51
CA PRO A 189 10.42 -16.69 3.73
C PRO A 189 11.23 -16.97 5.01
N VAL A 190 12.07 -18.00 5.01
CA VAL A 190 12.87 -18.40 6.17
C VAL A 190 14.17 -17.58 6.28
N ALA A 191 14.60 -16.91 5.21
CA ALA A 191 15.82 -16.09 5.22
C ALA A 191 15.72 -14.84 6.10
N GLY A 192 14.50 -14.35 6.35
CA GLY A 192 14.22 -13.22 7.22
C GLY A 192 14.49 -11.85 6.60
N ALA A 193 13.94 -10.80 7.22
CA ALA A 193 13.91 -9.44 6.68
C ALA A 193 15.29 -8.88 6.32
N THR A 194 16.30 -9.12 7.15
CA THR A 194 17.68 -8.64 6.89
C THR A 194 18.24 -9.19 5.60
N ALA A 195 18.03 -10.47 5.31
CA ALA A 195 18.51 -11.08 4.06
C ALA A 195 17.76 -10.52 2.84
N TRP A 196 16.46 -10.27 2.97
CA TRP A 196 15.65 -9.70 1.89
C TRP A 196 16.04 -8.26 1.55
N LEU A 197 16.26 -7.44 2.58
CA LEU A 197 16.71 -6.07 2.40
C LEU A 197 18.09 -6.04 1.76
N LYS A 198 19.04 -6.84 2.27
CA LYS A 198 20.38 -6.96 1.68
C LYS A 198 20.34 -7.36 0.20
N TYR A 199 19.55 -8.38 -0.14
CA TYR A 199 19.39 -8.80 -1.54
C TYR A 199 18.86 -7.66 -2.42
N THR A 200 17.89 -6.89 -1.92
CA THR A 200 17.28 -5.78 -2.67
C THR A 200 18.28 -4.63 -2.84
N GLU A 201 19.04 -4.30 -1.80
CA GLU A 201 20.11 -3.31 -1.86
C GLU A 201 21.19 -3.70 -2.88
N GLU A 202 21.66 -4.95 -2.85
CA GLU A 202 22.63 -5.48 -3.82
C GLU A 202 22.07 -5.46 -5.25
N LEU A 203 20.78 -5.78 -5.42
CA LEU A 203 20.11 -5.71 -6.71
C LEU A 203 20.01 -4.27 -7.23
N GLY A 204 19.72 -3.32 -6.34
CA GLY A 204 19.66 -1.90 -6.63
C GLY A 204 21.00 -1.25 -6.97
N GLN A 205 22.13 -1.89 -6.60
CA GLN A 205 23.49 -1.43 -6.92
C GLN A 205 24.00 -1.93 -8.28
N LYS A 206 23.24 -2.80 -8.97
CA LYS A 206 23.63 -3.28 -10.30
C LYS A 206 23.64 -2.13 -11.33
N PRO A 207 24.44 -2.23 -12.41
CA PRO A 207 24.42 -1.24 -13.48
C PRO A 207 23.00 -0.97 -13.99
N ASN A 208 22.66 0.30 -14.17
CA ASN A 208 21.34 0.77 -14.59
C ASN A 208 20.17 0.39 -13.67
N HIS A 209 20.40 -0.07 -12.44
CA HIS A 209 19.34 -0.28 -11.46
C HIS A 209 19.22 0.92 -10.54
N TRP A 210 18.02 1.18 -10.04
CA TRP A 210 17.77 2.21 -9.05
C TRP A 210 16.85 1.67 -7.95
N TYR A 211 17.34 1.68 -6.72
CA TYR A 211 16.57 1.25 -5.55
C TYR A 211 15.68 2.37 -5.06
N ILE A 212 14.36 2.20 -5.21
CA ILE A 212 13.35 3.20 -4.83
C ILE A 212 13.39 3.46 -3.31
N ASN A 213 13.47 2.38 -2.52
CA ASN A 213 13.56 2.39 -1.06
C ASN A 213 12.49 3.26 -0.39
N GLN A 214 11.22 2.85 -0.50
CA GLN A 214 10.07 3.61 0.01
C GLN A 214 10.13 3.98 1.50
N MET A 215 10.98 3.30 2.28
CA MET A 215 11.15 3.51 3.72
C MET A 215 12.07 4.68 4.04
N ALA A 216 13.08 4.91 3.20
CA ALA A 216 14.08 5.97 3.40
C ALA A 216 13.91 7.16 2.42
N ASN A 217 13.17 6.97 1.33
CA ASN A 217 12.97 7.98 0.31
C ASN A 217 12.05 9.12 0.81
N MET A 218 12.57 10.35 0.83
CA MET A 218 11.85 11.54 1.28
C MET A 218 10.78 12.02 0.30
N ASP A 219 10.82 11.56 -0.95
CA ASP A 219 9.75 11.83 -1.92
C ASP A 219 8.42 11.14 -1.51
N ASN A 220 8.46 10.15 -0.60
CA ASN A 220 7.28 9.51 0.00
C ASN A 220 6.46 10.48 0.89
N PRO A 221 7.01 11.04 1.99
CA PRO A 221 6.30 12.06 2.75
C PRO A 221 5.99 13.30 1.90
N ASP A 222 6.86 13.69 0.97
CA ASP A 222 6.63 14.86 0.12
C ASP A 222 5.39 14.73 -0.77
N ALA A 223 5.09 13.51 -1.28
CA ALA A 223 3.84 13.22 -1.99
C ALA A 223 2.60 13.68 -1.19
N HIS A 224 2.67 13.51 0.12
CA HIS A 224 1.58 13.83 1.03
C HIS A 224 1.60 15.29 1.50
N ILE A 225 2.77 15.94 1.53
CA ILE A 225 2.89 17.40 1.76
C ILE A 225 2.30 18.16 0.57
N GLN A 226 2.64 17.75 -0.65
CA GLN A 226 2.30 18.47 -1.87
C GLN A 226 0.89 18.17 -2.40
N ALA A 227 0.33 17.00 -2.08
CA ALA A 227 -1.00 16.62 -2.59
C ALA A 227 -2.00 16.27 -1.47
N THR A 228 -1.77 15.17 -0.73
CA THR A 228 -2.79 14.65 0.20
C THR A 228 -3.21 15.65 1.28
N GLY A 229 -2.25 16.38 1.86
CA GLY A 229 -2.51 17.42 2.86
C GLY A 229 -3.36 18.57 2.31
N PRO A 230 -2.94 19.22 1.21
CA PRO A 230 -3.74 20.25 0.53
C PRO A 230 -5.14 19.79 0.18
N GLU A 231 -5.30 18.59 -0.39
CA GLU A 231 -6.62 18.04 -0.73
C GLU A 231 -7.52 17.92 0.51
N ILE A 232 -7.00 17.38 1.62
CA ILE A 232 -7.75 17.24 2.87
C ILE A 232 -8.18 18.60 3.39
N LEU A 233 -7.28 19.59 3.42
CA LEU A 233 -7.59 20.92 3.92
C LEU A 233 -8.62 21.64 3.04
N ALA A 234 -8.53 21.50 1.72
CA ALA A 234 -9.51 22.06 0.80
C ALA A 234 -10.90 21.42 0.98
N GLN A 235 -10.94 20.10 1.19
CA GLN A 235 -12.18 19.35 1.42
C GLN A 235 -12.79 19.59 2.81
N VAL A 236 -11.94 19.91 3.81
CA VAL A 236 -12.31 20.05 5.22
C VAL A 236 -11.57 21.23 5.85
N PRO A 237 -11.93 22.48 5.52
CA PRO A 237 -11.22 23.66 6.03
C PRO A 237 -11.24 23.77 7.56
N ASP A 238 -12.26 23.21 8.20
CA ASP A 238 -12.49 23.15 9.64
C ASP A 238 -11.98 21.86 10.29
N ILE A 239 -11.01 21.15 9.68
CA ILE A 239 -10.41 19.95 10.28
C ILE A 239 -9.73 20.26 11.63
N ASP A 240 -10.04 19.45 12.65
CA ASP A 240 -9.45 19.51 14.00
C ASP A 240 -8.47 18.37 14.27
N TYR A 241 -8.78 17.17 13.75
CA TYR A 241 -8.02 15.94 13.98
C TYR A 241 -7.78 15.20 12.66
N PHE A 242 -6.52 14.83 12.41
CA PHE A 242 -6.15 13.89 11.36
C PHE A 242 -5.69 12.57 11.98
N VAL A 243 -6.27 11.44 11.53
CA VAL A 243 -5.96 10.11 12.05
C VAL A 243 -5.51 9.23 10.89
N HIS A 244 -4.34 8.58 11.04
CA HIS A 244 -3.83 7.68 10.02
C HIS A 244 -3.10 6.48 10.64
N GLY A 245 -3.26 5.31 10.01
CA GLY A 245 -2.53 4.09 10.35
C GLY A 245 -1.06 4.16 9.95
N ILE A 246 -0.13 3.69 10.79
CA ILE A 246 1.30 3.77 10.46
C ILE A 246 1.75 2.54 9.63
N GLY A 247 2.24 2.81 8.43
CA GLY A 247 3.03 1.88 7.59
C GLY A 247 4.48 2.38 7.49
N THR A 248 4.86 2.92 6.32
CA THR A 248 6.17 3.59 6.12
C THR A 248 6.33 4.85 6.99
N GLY A 249 5.21 5.52 7.29
CA GLY A 249 5.19 6.79 8.02
C GLY A 249 5.00 8.02 7.12
N GLY A 250 5.17 7.89 5.80
CA GLY A 250 5.12 9.01 4.86
C GLY A 250 3.82 9.83 4.93
N CYS A 251 2.65 9.17 4.90
CA CYS A 251 1.36 9.88 4.96
C CYS A 251 1.16 10.71 6.23
N ILE A 252 1.40 10.10 7.41
CA ILE A 252 1.21 10.83 8.67
C ILE A 252 2.25 11.95 8.84
N GLN A 253 3.48 11.73 8.35
CA GLN A 253 4.52 12.75 8.36
C GLN A 253 4.15 13.90 7.42
N GLY A 254 3.85 13.61 6.15
CA GLY A 254 3.60 14.64 5.15
C GLY A 254 2.30 15.42 5.38
N VAL A 255 1.18 14.72 5.59
CA VAL A 255 -0.10 15.39 5.92
C VAL A 255 0.03 16.15 7.25
N GLY A 256 0.69 15.55 8.24
CA GLY A 256 0.91 16.19 9.54
C GLY A 256 1.74 17.47 9.44
N THR A 257 2.83 17.45 8.67
CA THR A 257 3.68 18.63 8.41
C THR A 257 2.88 19.72 7.69
N PHE A 258 2.17 19.37 6.62
CA PHE A 258 1.35 20.33 5.88
C PHE A 258 0.26 20.95 6.77
N LEU A 259 -0.55 20.13 7.44
CA LEU A 259 -1.64 20.61 8.29
C LEU A 259 -1.13 21.47 9.45
N LYS A 260 -0.01 21.11 10.11
CA LYS A 260 0.56 21.95 11.17
C LYS A 260 1.03 23.32 10.66
N SER A 261 1.56 23.38 9.43
CA SER A 261 1.99 24.66 8.84
C SER A 261 0.83 25.58 8.45
N LYS A 262 -0.35 25.03 8.14
CA LYS A 262 -1.54 25.79 7.73
C LYS A 262 -2.58 25.99 8.84
N LYS A 263 -2.67 25.04 9.77
CA LYS A 263 -3.57 25.02 10.93
C LYS A 263 -2.81 24.52 12.17
N PRO A 264 -2.07 25.41 12.86
CA PRO A 264 -1.24 25.03 14.01
C PRO A 264 -2.02 24.29 15.13
N ASP A 265 -3.30 24.61 15.30
CA ASP A 265 -4.18 23.98 16.30
C ASP A 265 -4.67 22.57 15.89
N CYS A 266 -4.50 22.19 14.61
CA CYS A 266 -4.92 20.88 14.12
C CYS A 266 -4.02 19.77 14.70
N LYS A 267 -4.65 18.74 15.27
CA LYS A 267 -3.96 17.62 15.91
C LYS A 267 -3.82 16.44 14.95
N ALA A 268 -2.58 16.06 14.64
CA ALA A 268 -2.29 14.82 13.91
C ALA A 268 -2.05 13.66 14.89
N ALA A 269 -2.99 12.71 14.94
CA ALA A 269 -2.96 11.54 15.81
C ALA A 269 -2.59 10.27 15.04
N ARG A 270 -1.82 9.40 15.70
CA ARG A 270 -1.28 8.18 15.13
C ARG A 270 -2.10 6.99 15.57
N SER A 271 -2.49 6.13 14.63
CA SER A 271 -3.06 4.82 14.97
C SER A 271 -2.08 3.71 14.62
N LEU A 272 -1.79 2.82 15.59
CA LEU A 272 -1.05 1.58 15.36
C LEU A 272 -2.03 0.42 15.42
N LEU A 273 -2.16 -0.31 14.30
CA LEU A 273 -2.92 -1.55 14.27
C LEU A 273 -2.08 -2.66 14.93
N ILE A 274 -2.49 -3.17 16.09
CA ILE A 274 -1.76 -4.22 16.81
C ILE A 274 -2.50 -5.55 16.65
N ARG A 275 -1.84 -6.56 16.07
CA ARG A 275 -2.46 -7.87 15.78
C ARG A 275 -2.81 -8.71 17.02
N THR A 276 -2.25 -8.46 18.20
CA THR A 276 -2.68 -9.02 19.51
C THR A 276 -2.03 -8.28 20.70
N ALA A 277 -2.69 -8.26 21.86
CA ALA A 277 -2.23 -7.57 23.09
C ALA A 277 -0.92 -8.12 23.69
N ARG A 278 -0.57 -9.40 23.45
CA ARG A 278 0.67 -10.03 23.94
C ARG A 278 1.87 -9.71 23.06
N ALA A 279 1.65 -9.55 21.75
CA ALA A 279 2.65 -9.09 20.80
C ALA A 279 2.96 -7.59 20.94
N ALA A 280 2.08 -6.80 21.59
CA ALA A 280 2.28 -5.37 21.81
C ALA A 280 3.59 -5.04 22.55
N ARG A 281 3.92 -5.73 23.66
CA ARG A 281 5.15 -5.41 24.42
C ARG A 281 6.44 -5.82 23.70
N PHE A 282 6.39 -6.89 22.91
CA PHE A 282 7.55 -7.39 22.17
C PHE A 282 7.75 -6.67 20.83
N LEU A 283 6.68 -6.40 20.06
CA LEU A 283 6.76 -5.61 18.83
C LEU A 283 7.00 -4.12 19.12
N ILE A 284 6.43 -3.51 20.17
CA ILE A 284 6.77 -2.11 20.50
C ILE A 284 8.25 -1.99 20.85
N ARG A 285 8.84 -2.97 21.55
CA ARG A 285 10.29 -2.95 21.87
C ARG A 285 11.18 -3.41 20.73
N SER A 286 10.74 -4.30 19.85
CA SER A 286 11.54 -4.81 18.74
C SER A 286 11.38 -3.96 17.48
N PHE A 287 10.17 -3.54 17.10
CA PHE A 287 9.89 -2.72 15.91
C PHE A 287 10.46 -1.30 16.04
N ILE A 288 10.40 -0.69 17.24
CA ILE A 288 11.05 0.61 17.53
C ILE A 288 12.59 0.48 17.57
N ARG A 289 13.11 -0.72 17.87
CA ARG A 289 14.55 -0.96 18.07
C ARG A 289 15.25 -1.53 16.83
N PHE A 290 14.52 -2.16 15.91
CA PHE A 290 15.08 -2.80 14.72
C PHE A 290 15.05 -1.94 13.47
N LEU A 291 14.15 -0.96 13.37
CA LEU A 291 13.96 -0.26 12.10
C LEU A 291 14.42 1.19 12.08
N ILE A 292 14.77 1.83 13.20
CA ILE A 292 15.02 3.26 13.09
C ILE A 292 15.94 3.96 14.13
N PRO A 293 17.18 4.30 13.72
CA PRO A 293 17.90 5.48 14.23
C PRO A 293 17.47 6.80 13.56
N SER A 294 17.18 6.80 12.24
CA SER A 294 16.95 7.99 11.38
C SER A 294 15.58 8.70 11.53
N VAL A 295 14.47 7.98 11.67
CA VAL A 295 13.12 8.53 11.96
C VAL A 295 12.97 9.00 13.42
N ARG A 296 13.85 8.60 14.35
CA ARG A 296 13.77 9.05 15.75
C ARG A 296 14.16 10.53 15.92
N SER A 297 15.05 11.04 15.08
CA SER A 297 15.47 12.46 15.05
C SER A 297 14.58 13.33 14.15
N LEU A 298 13.76 12.75 13.28
CA LEU A 298 12.97 13.46 12.27
C LEU A 298 11.47 13.56 12.58
N ILE A 299 11.02 13.05 13.73
CA ILE A 299 9.62 13.12 14.15
C ILE A 299 9.41 14.31 15.11
N PRO A 300 8.63 15.33 14.73
CA PRO A 300 8.12 16.27 15.71
C PRO A 300 7.21 15.51 16.67
N SER A 301 7.48 15.68 17.96
CA SER A 301 6.73 15.19 19.12
C SER A 301 5.21 15.29 18.93
N SER A 302 4.58 14.23 18.40
CA SER A 302 3.11 14.09 18.38
C SER A 302 2.70 13.19 19.55
N PRO A 303 2.03 13.72 20.59
CA PRO A 303 1.84 13.04 21.88
C PRO A 303 0.75 11.95 21.90
N HIS A 304 0.12 11.61 20.77
CA HIS A 304 -1.06 10.73 20.75
C HIS A 304 -0.89 9.54 19.82
N LEU A 305 -0.34 8.44 20.36
CA LEU A 305 -0.33 7.12 19.75
C LEU A 305 -1.51 6.30 20.28
N LEU A 306 -2.41 5.88 19.39
CA LEU A 306 -3.57 5.04 19.69
C LEU A 306 -3.33 3.63 19.16
N ALA A 307 -3.26 2.64 20.06
CA ALA A 307 -3.16 1.24 19.69
C ALA A 307 -4.56 0.64 19.47
N ILE A 308 -4.84 0.14 18.27
CA ILE A 308 -6.13 -0.51 17.94
C ILE A 308 -5.90 -2.01 17.74
N PRO A 309 -6.52 -2.90 18.55
CA PRO A 309 -6.46 -4.35 18.35
C PRO A 309 -7.09 -4.77 17.01
N SER A 310 -6.45 -5.67 16.27
CA SER A 310 -6.90 -6.19 14.96
C SER A 310 -8.35 -6.70 14.92
N CYS A 311 -8.82 -7.35 16.00
CA CYS A 311 -10.19 -7.84 16.11
C CYS A 311 -11.23 -6.73 16.30
N LYS A 312 -10.85 -5.54 16.79
CA LYS A 312 -11.72 -4.36 16.86
C LYS A 312 -11.70 -3.53 15.56
N ALA A 313 -10.67 -3.69 14.74
CA ALA A 313 -10.55 -2.97 13.46
C ALA A 313 -11.48 -3.51 12.35
N LEU A 314 -11.98 -4.75 12.50
CA LEU A 314 -12.75 -5.47 11.47
C LEU A 314 -14.24 -5.64 11.80
N VAL A 315 -14.70 -5.24 13.00
CA VAL A 315 -16.08 -5.44 13.42
C VAL A 315 -16.62 -4.14 14.02
N PRO A 316 -17.43 -3.36 13.28
CA PRO A 316 -18.37 -2.48 13.95
C PRO A 316 -19.26 -3.39 14.80
N GLN A 317 -19.28 -3.19 16.12
CA GLN A 317 -20.24 -3.89 16.98
C GLN A 317 -21.62 -3.68 16.35
N ARG A 318 -22.26 -4.78 15.92
CA ARG A 318 -23.66 -4.74 15.46
C ARG A 318 -24.44 -4.03 16.56
N ALA A 319 -24.90 -2.82 16.27
CA ALA A 319 -25.87 -2.14 17.11
C ALA A 319 -27.12 -3.01 17.13
N GLY A 320 -27.43 -3.55 18.31
CA GLY A 320 -28.68 -4.19 18.71
C GLY A 320 -29.54 -4.84 17.62
N SER A 321 -29.44 -6.17 17.52
CA SER A 321 -30.63 -7.00 17.31
C SER A 321 -30.59 -8.12 18.34
N ARG A 322 -31.23 -7.86 19.48
CA ARG A 322 -31.75 -8.94 20.33
C ARG A 322 -32.93 -9.56 19.58
N SER A 323 -32.84 -10.85 19.30
CA SER A 323 -33.95 -11.79 19.29
C SER A 323 -33.38 -13.12 19.78
#